data_AF-A0A923PTW5-F1
#
_entry.id   AF-A0A923PTW5-F1
#
_cell.length_a   1.000
_cell.length_b   1.000
_cell.length_c   1.000
_cell.angle_alpha   90.00
_cell.angle_beta   90.00
_cell.angle_gamma   90.00
#
_symmetry.space_group_name_H-M   'P 1'
#
loop_
_entity.id
_entity.type
_entity.pdbx_description
1 polymer ?
#
loop_
_entity_poly.entity_id
_entity_poly.type
_entity_poly.pdbx_seq_one_letter_code
_entity_poly.pdbx_strand_id
1 'polypeptide(L)'
;MKPVRILLLSVGAIVVLLGVAVVLAFNSGVQTWAARKALASQPALHASLGSLSAGLGRVELRSVRAEQNGAVLTLPTLTAELPLVSAGLSKKVTITKLVARGWTLDLTKATPPPAAPAAPAKPTTRVQSQRSFAIMATAYAADPALLVPAATQLFQGVFAQLQLPVDLSLDGLDLDGDIILPPAPEGGPAARAHLSLSGGGLRAGRDGRFTLDLVVNFTGDKLAVSNVTVHSTFVATMETPRTFTKFVAEPTAVATGAQFPSGVKIAAVVSAARAATGETYTVTLATPAQQLLAVAAELTAASHSLGGTWKVDVRSADLAPFTLGRALPAVAAAGEGKFSTDTAFAEIRATGRLNANADQLAVIKPELAAVGAMRVVAEFDLAQRGDSTRIDRLKVDVAGAKPVAAVQSLQAFEFNAKTGELKVADPT
;
A
#
# COMPACT_ATOMS: atom_id res chain seq x y z
N MET A 1 1.99 -3.90 -8.31
CA MET A 1 1.93 -2.83 -7.28
C MET A 1 0.99 -1.65 -7.61
N LYS A 2 0.51 -1.48 -8.86
CA LYS A 2 -0.38 -0.38 -9.26
C LYS A 2 -1.88 -0.54 -8.85
N PRO A 3 -2.53 -1.72 -8.94
CA PRO A 3 -3.97 -1.83 -8.62
C PRO A 3 -4.26 -1.87 -7.12
N VAL A 4 -3.37 -2.44 -6.29
CA VAL A 4 -3.46 -2.35 -4.81
C VAL A 4 -3.29 -0.90 -4.36
N ARG A 5 -2.37 -0.15 -4.98
CA ARG A 5 -2.29 1.30 -4.80
C ARG A 5 -3.57 1.99 -5.24
N ILE A 6 -4.16 1.61 -6.37
CA ILE A 6 -5.42 2.21 -6.85
C ILE A 6 -6.58 1.88 -5.90
N LEU A 7 -6.73 0.65 -5.41
CA LEU A 7 -7.76 0.28 -4.43
C LEU A 7 -7.55 0.97 -3.07
N LEU A 8 -6.30 1.06 -2.60
CA LEU A 8 -5.94 1.83 -1.41
C LEU A 8 -6.10 3.34 -1.62
N LEU A 9 -5.90 3.84 -2.84
CA LEU A 9 -6.22 5.20 -3.26
C LEU A 9 -7.73 5.39 -3.42
N SER A 10 -8.53 4.36 -3.72
CA SER A 10 -10.00 4.42 -3.78
C SER A 10 -10.57 4.51 -2.38
N VAL A 11 -10.13 3.63 -1.48
CA VAL A 11 -10.45 3.71 -0.05
C VAL A 11 -9.90 5.01 0.53
N GLY A 12 -8.68 5.38 0.18
CA GLY A 12 -8.07 6.66 0.54
C GLY A 12 -8.83 7.87 -0.01
N ALA A 13 -9.35 7.83 -1.23
CA ALA A 13 -10.15 8.90 -1.84
C ALA A 13 -11.52 8.99 -1.19
N ILE A 14 -12.14 7.86 -0.83
CA ILE A 14 -13.37 7.81 -0.04
C ILE A 14 -13.12 8.36 1.37
N VAL A 15 -12.00 8.00 2.01
CA VAL A 15 -11.57 8.52 3.32
C VAL A 15 -11.22 10.01 3.25
N VAL A 16 -10.62 10.48 2.15
CA VAL A 16 -10.34 11.91 1.90
C VAL A 16 -11.63 12.65 1.61
N LEU A 17 -12.57 12.10 0.86
CA LEU A 17 -13.90 12.68 0.67
C LEU A 17 -14.72 12.67 1.96
N LEU A 18 -14.56 11.65 2.80
CA LEU A 18 -15.10 11.61 4.16
C LEU A 18 -14.46 12.67 5.04
N GLY A 19 -13.14 12.83 4.97
CA GLY A 19 -12.39 13.88 5.63
C GLY A 19 -12.83 15.26 5.16
N VAL A 20 -13.04 15.46 3.86
CA VAL A 20 -13.54 16.69 3.25
C VAL A 20 -15.00 16.91 3.63
N ALA A 21 -15.86 15.90 3.67
CA ALA A 21 -17.25 16.02 4.11
C ALA A 21 -17.33 16.38 5.60
N VAL A 22 -16.48 15.78 6.43
CA VAL A 22 -16.35 16.11 7.86
C VAL A 22 -15.81 17.53 8.03
N VAL A 23 -14.73 17.91 7.34
CA VAL A 23 -14.16 19.28 7.35
C VAL A 23 -15.15 20.32 6.82
N LEU A 24 -15.94 20.01 5.79
CA LEU A 24 -16.97 20.89 5.24
C LEU A 24 -18.19 21.00 6.17
N ALA A 25 -18.48 19.96 6.96
CA ALA A 25 -19.51 20.02 8.01
C ALA A 25 -19.12 20.96 9.17
N PHE A 26 -17.84 21.32 9.30
CA PHE A 26 -17.32 22.23 10.34
C PHE A 26 -17.30 23.72 9.96
N ASN A 27 -17.74 24.11 8.76
CA ASN A 27 -17.69 25.52 8.32
C ASN A 27 -19.11 26.06 8.03
N SER A 28 -19.76 26.60 9.06
CA SER A 28 -21.12 27.16 8.96
C SER A 28 -21.12 28.61 8.48
N GLY A 29 -21.76 28.88 7.33
CA GLY A 29 -22.16 30.24 6.94
C GLY A 29 -22.67 30.39 5.51
N VAL A 30 -22.16 29.60 4.55
CA VAL A 30 -22.56 29.70 3.13
C VAL A 30 -22.59 28.31 2.47
N GLN A 31 -23.62 27.54 2.80
CA GLN A 31 -23.67 26.05 2.79
C GLN A 31 -23.67 25.33 1.42
N THR A 32 -23.33 25.98 0.32
CA THR A 32 -23.02 25.29 -0.95
C THR A 32 -21.94 26.06 -1.71
N TRP A 33 -21.96 27.39 -1.61
CA TRP A 33 -20.93 28.27 -2.13
C TRP A 33 -19.57 28.05 -1.46
N ALA A 34 -19.49 27.89 -0.14
CA ALA A 34 -18.22 27.65 0.55
C ALA A 34 -17.63 26.27 0.20
N ALA A 35 -18.47 25.25 0.08
CA ALA A 35 -18.05 23.91 -0.36
C ALA A 35 -17.55 23.94 -1.81
N ARG A 36 -18.29 24.57 -2.73
CA ARG A 36 -17.84 24.78 -4.12
C ARG A 36 -16.56 25.59 -4.20
N LYS A 37 -16.40 26.63 -3.37
CA LYS A 37 -15.21 27.50 -3.32
C LYS A 37 -13.99 26.77 -2.73
N ALA A 38 -14.17 25.96 -1.70
CA ALA A 38 -13.11 25.12 -1.12
C ALA A 38 -12.66 24.04 -2.10
N LEU A 39 -13.60 23.38 -2.78
CA LEU A 39 -13.28 22.41 -3.85
C LEU A 39 -12.57 23.10 -5.03
N ALA A 40 -13.01 24.30 -5.44
CA ALA A 40 -12.35 25.09 -6.49
C ALA A 40 -10.95 25.60 -6.10
N SER A 41 -10.63 25.65 -4.81
CA SER A 41 -9.30 26.05 -4.32
C SER A 41 -8.26 24.94 -4.37
N GLN A 42 -8.66 23.71 -4.73
CA GLN A 42 -7.75 22.59 -4.95
C GLN A 42 -7.45 22.43 -6.45
N PRO A 43 -6.31 22.94 -6.96
CA PRO A 43 -6.02 22.93 -8.40
C PRO A 43 -5.87 21.52 -8.99
N ALA A 44 -5.66 20.50 -8.14
CA ALA A 44 -5.52 19.10 -8.54
C ALA A 44 -6.82 18.28 -8.49
N LEU A 45 -7.93 18.86 -8.02
CA LEU A 45 -9.21 18.16 -7.82
C LEU A 45 -10.34 18.90 -8.55
N HIS A 46 -10.83 18.31 -9.64
CA HIS A 46 -12.01 18.82 -10.34
C HIS A 46 -13.27 18.23 -9.72
N ALA A 47 -13.83 18.89 -8.71
CA ALA A 47 -15.03 18.43 -8.04
C ALA A 47 -16.24 19.34 -8.29
N SER A 48 -17.39 18.75 -8.55
CA SER A 48 -18.69 19.40 -8.60
C SER A 48 -19.63 18.82 -7.54
N LEU A 49 -20.50 19.68 -7.02
CA LEU A 49 -21.45 19.35 -5.97
C LEU A 49 -22.80 19.93 -6.35
N GLY A 50 -23.79 19.05 -6.56
CA GLY A 50 -25.17 19.43 -6.88
C GLY A 50 -25.79 20.24 -5.75
N SER A 51 -26.02 19.59 -4.61
CA SER A 51 -26.54 20.24 -3.41
C SER A 51 -25.92 19.68 -2.14
N LEU A 52 -25.75 20.54 -1.14
CA LEU A 52 -25.44 20.16 0.23
C LEU A 52 -26.57 20.67 1.12
N SER A 53 -27.14 19.78 1.92
CA SER A 53 -28.07 20.15 2.99
C SER A 53 -27.49 19.71 4.32
N ALA A 54 -27.46 20.62 5.29
CA ALA A 54 -26.97 20.38 6.63
C ALA A 54 -28.06 20.83 7.61
N GLY A 55 -28.86 19.88 8.08
CA GLY A 55 -29.84 20.07 9.16
C GLY A 55 -29.23 19.77 10.53
N LEU A 56 -29.92 20.11 11.61
CA LEU A 56 -29.44 20.05 13.00
C LEU A 56 -28.78 18.71 13.43
N GLY A 57 -29.16 17.59 12.80
CA GLY A 57 -28.61 16.26 13.08
C GLY A 57 -28.26 15.44 11.83
N ARG A 58 -28.33 16.02 10.63
CA ARG A 58 -28.17 15.29 9.37
C ARG A 58 -27.50 16.15 8.31
N VAL A 59 -26.47 15.61 7.71
CA VAL A 59 -25.81 16.15 6.51
C VAL A 59 -26.12 15.24 5.34
N GLU A 60 -26.57 15.82 4.24
CA GLU A 60 -26.83 15.11 3.00
C GLU A 60 -26.17 15.86 1.84
N LEU A 61 -25.28 15.17 1.13
CA LEU A 61 -24.72 15.61 -0.13
C LEU A 61 -25.39 14.87 -1.27
N ARG A 62 -25.78 15.58 -2.33
CA ARG A 62 -26.35 14.99 -3.54
C ARG A 62 -25.55 15.37 -4.77
N SER A 63 -25.45 14.41 -5.68
CA SER A 63 -24.78 14.56 -6.98
C SER A 63 -23.37 15.11 -6.83
N VAL A 64 -22.54 14.44 -6.04
CA VAL A 64 -21.12 14.74 -5.93
C VAL A 64 -20.43 14.08 -7.11
N ARG A 65 -19.61 14.83 -7.83
CA ARG A 65 -18.67 14.26 -8.80
C ARG A 65 -17.30 14.81 -8.52
N ALA A 66 -16.31 13.94 -8.33
CA ALA A 66 -14.93 14.33 -8.10
C ALA A 66 -14.05 13.66 -9.15
N GLU A 67 -13.19 14.44 -9.79
CA GLU A 67 -12.21 13.95 -10.75
C GLU A 67 -10.80 14.33 -10.31
N GLN A 68 -9.92 13.34 -10.25
CA GLN A 68 -8.51 13.51 -9.94
C GLN A 68 -7.68 12.57 -10.79
N ASN A 69 -6.72 13.11 -11.55
CA ASN A 69 -5.84 12.33 -12.42
C ASN A 69 -6.59 11.37 -13.36
N GLY A 70 -7.78 11.77 -13.85
CA GLY A 70 -8.64 10.96 -14.71
C GLY A 70 -9.43 9.84 -14.01
N ALA A 71 -9.29 9.67 -12.69
CA ALA A 71 -10.22 8.88 -11.90
C ALA A 71 -11.46 9.72 -11.59
N VAL A 72 -12.65 9.20 -11.91
CA VAL A 72 -13.93 9.92 -11.73
C VAL A 72 -14.78 9.19 -10.71
N LEU A 73 -15.03 9.82 -9.57
CA LEU A 73 -15.97 9.35 -8.57
C LEU A 73 -17.30 10.09 -8.72
N THR A 74 -18.39 9.34 -8.80
CA THR A 74 -19.76 9.85 -8.83
C THR A 74 -20.50 9.30 -7.62
N LEU A 75 -21.00 10.19 -6.75
CA LEU A 75 -21.87 9.81 -5.64
C LEU A 75 -23.25 10.43 -5.85
N PRO A 76 -24.30 9.61 -6.03
CA PRO A 76 -25.68 10.10 -6.10
C PRO A 76 -26.10 10.78 -4.80
N THR A 77 -25.83 10.12 -3.66
CA THR A 77 -26.16 10.63 -2.33
C THR A 77 -25.18 10.11 -1.28
N LEU A 78 -24.76 10.99 -0.38
CA LEU A 78 -24.05 10.67 0.84
C LEU A 78 -24.84 11.26 2.01
N THR A 79 -25.25 10.43 2.95
CA THR A 79 -25.96 10.85 4.16
C THR A 79 -25.11 10.55 5.38
N ALA A 80 -24.93 11.54 6.24
CA ALA A 80 -24.29 11.39 7.53
C ALA A 80 -25.22 11.93 8.63
N GLU A 81 -25.50 11.12 9.64
CA GLU A 81 -26.23 11.53 10.84
C GLU A 81 -25.21 11.90 11.91
N LEU A 82 -25.12 13.20 12.19
CA LEU A 82 -24.21 13.74 13.19
C LEU A 82 -24.83 14.96 13.91
N PRO A 83 -24.72 15.05 15.25
CA PRO A 83 -25.11 16.25 15.99
C PRO A 83 -24.11 17.37 15.70
N LEU A 84 -24.48 18.29 14.79
CA LEU A 84 -23.61 19.36 14.32
C LEU A 84 -23.24 20.37 15.43
N VAL A 85 -24.12 20.56 16.41
CA VAL A 85 -23.93 21.54 17.50
C VAL A 85 -22.78 21.13 18.42
N SER A 86 -22.63 19.84 18.73
CA SER A 86 -21.50 19.33 19.52
C SER A 86 -20.20 19.28 18.73
N ALA A 87 -20.27 19.05 17.41
CA ALA A 87 -19.10 19.04 16.54
C ALA A 87 -18.41 20.42 16.53
N GLY A 88 -19.14 21.50 16.23
CA GLY A 88 -18.57 22.84 16.10
C GLY A 88 -17.98 23.43 17.39
N LEU A 89 -18.52 23.09 18.57
CA LEU A 89 -18.15 23.71 19.85
C LEU A 89 -17.20 22.87 20.71
N SER A 90 -17.17 21.53 20.56
CA SER A 90 -16.46 20.64 21.50
C SER A 90 -15.39 19.74 20.88
N LYS A 91 -15.08 19.89 19.58
CA LYS A 91 -14.18 18.99 18.83
C LYS A 91 -14.61 17.50 18.93
N LYS A 92 -15.90 17.23 19.13
CA LYS A 92 -16.49 15.89 19.23
C LYS A 92 -17.32 15.57 18.00
N VAL A 93 -16.85 14.59 17.23
CA VAL A 93 -17.51 14.08 16.03
C VAL A 93 -18.12 12.72 16.35
N THR A 94 -19.42 12.72 16.56
CA THR A 94 -20.21 11.50 16.71
C THR A 94 -20.98 11.26 15.42
N ILE A 95 -20.58 10.23 14.67
CA ILE A 95 -21.27 9.79 13.47
C ILE A 95 -22.14 8.60 13.86
N THR A 96 -23.44 8.83 14.00
CA THR A 96 -24.39 7.77 14.33
C THR A 96 -24.60 6.83 13.14
N LYS A 97 -24.69 7.40 11.94
CA LYS A 97 -24.87 6.63 10.72
C LYS A 97 -24.27 7.36 9.53
N LEU A 98 -23.52 6.64 8.72
CA LEU A 98 -22.94 7.13 7.47
C LEU A 98 -23.32 6.18 6.34
N VAL A 99 -24.04 6.68 5.35
CA VAL A 99 -24.58 5.89 4.24
C VAL A 99 -24.18 6.52 2.91
N ALA A 100 -23.54 5.73 2.04
CA ALA A 100 -23.31 6.09 0.65
C ALA A 100 -23.66 4.89 -0.23
N ARG A 101 -24.70 5.00 -1.07
CA ARG A 101 -25.14 3.89 -1.92
C ARG A 101 -25.16 4.28 -3.38
N GLY A 102 -24.87 3.31 -4.25
CA GLY A 102 -24.86 3.49 -5.70
C GLY A 102 -23.79 4.46 -6.20
N TRP A 103 -22.72 4.67 -5.42
CA TRP A 103 -21.58 5.45 -5.92
C TRP A 103 -20.82 4.64 -6.98
N THR A 104 -20.18 5.34 -7.91
CA THR A 104 -19.38 4.71 -8.97
C THR A 104 -18.02 5.38 -9.05
N LEU A 105 -16.95 4.58 -9.03
CA LEU A 105 -15.59 5.02 -9.26
C LEU A 105 -15.09 4.50 -10.61
N ASP A 106 -14.98 5.38 -11.59
CA ASP A 106 -14.44 5.08 -12.92
C ASP A 106 -12.94 5.34 -12.95
N LEU A 107 -12.17 4.27 -13.16
CA LEU A 107 -10.70 4.29 -13.23
C LEU A 107 -10.20 4.06 -14.66
N THR A 108 -11.08 4.03 -15.66
CA THR A 108 -10.71 3.72 -17.06
C THR A 108 -9.75 4.74 -17.65
N LYS A 109 -9.87 6.01 -17.24
CA LYS A 109 -9.00 7.13 -17.65
C LYS A 109 -7.97 7.51 -16.59
N ALA A 110 -7.92 6.78 -15.48
CA ALA A 110 -7.01 7.07 -14.39
C ALA A 110 -5.56 6.93 -14.86
N THR A 111 -4.88 8.05 -14.99
CA THR A 111 -3.45 8.08 -15.28
C THR A 111 -2.74 7.97 -13.94
N PRO A 112 -1.74 7.07 -13.78
CA PRO A 112 -0.92 7.08 -12.58
C PRO A 112 -0.39 8.49 -12.37
N PRO A 113 -0.41 9.05 -11.14
CA PRO A 113 0.23 10.33 -10.89
C PRO A 113 1.66 10.23 -11.44
N PRO A 114 2.12 11.22 -12.21
CA PRO A 114 3.49 11.23 -12.67
C PRO A 114 4.38 11.02 -11.45
N ALA A 115 5.36 10.10 -11.56
CA ALA A 115 6.45 10.08 -10.61
C ALA A 115 6.94 11.53 -10.49
N ALA A 116 7.08 12.03 -9.27
CA ALA A 116 7.44 13.42 -9.01
C ALA A 116 8.53 13.85 -10.01
N PRO A 117 8.34 14.95 -10.75
CA PRO A 117 9.27 15.32 -11.80
C PRO A 117 10.67 15.41 -11.19
N ALA A 118 11.59 14.59 -11.71
CA ALA A 118 13.01 14.86 -11.52
C ALA A 118 13.21 16.30 -12.00
N ALA A 119 13.77 17.14 -11.11
CA ALA A 119 14.03 18.54 -11.41
C ALA A 119 14.73 18.68 -12.77
N PRO A 120 14.41 19.71 -13.57
CA PRO A 120 14.99 19.86 -14.90
C PRO A 120 16.52 19.97 -14.78
N ALA A 121 17.22 18.95 -15.28
CA ALA A 121 18.67 18.98 -15.41
C ALA A 121 19.05 20.10 -16.39
N LYS A 122 19.80 21.10 -15.92
CA LYS A 122 20.47 22.06 -16.80
C LYS A 122 21.53 21.31 -17.63
N PRO A 123 21.72 21.67 -18.91
CA PRO A 123 22.70 21.02 -19.76
C PRO A 123 24.11 21.48 -19.38
N THR A 124 24.91 20.59 -18.79
CA THR A 124 26.36 20.76 -18.74
C THR A 124 27.04 19.51 -19.27
N THR A 125 27.58 19.69 -20.47
CA THR A 125 28.81 19.13 -21.03
C THR A 125 29.12 17.64 -20.79
N ARG A 126 28.93 16.90 -21.88
CA ARG A 126 29.41 15.55 -22.18
C ARG A 126 30.87 15.32 -21.74
N VAL A 127 31.08 14.35 -20.85
CA VAL A 127 32.27 13.49 -20.86
C VAL A 127 31.79 12.04 -20.78
N GLN A 128 32.11 11.28 -21.84
CA GLN A 128 31.97 9.84 -21.88
C GLN A 128 32.89 9.19 -20.82
N SER A 129 32.33 8.30 -20.01
CA SER A 129 33.08 7.17 -19.46
C SER A 129 32.14 5.98 -19.26
N GLN A 130 32.71 4.80 -19.42
CA GLN A 130 32.04 3.54 -19.75
C GLN A 130 31.33 2.87 -18.57
N ARG A 131 30.28 2.11 -18.95
CA ARG A 131 29.60 1.00 -18.26
C ARG A 131 30.25 0.46 -16.98
N SER A 132 29.43 0.32 -15.94
CA SER A 132 29.42 -0.85 -15.05
C SER A 132 27.97 -1.13 -14.61
N PHE A 133 27.55 -2.39 -14.75
CA PHE A 133 26.25 -2.89 -14.29
C PHE A 133 26.27 -2.93 -12.76
N ALA A 134 25.45 -2.12 -12.11
CA ALA A 134 25.21 -2.18 -10.66
C ALA A 134 23.81 -2.76 -10.41
N ILE A 135 23.76 -3.98 -9.84
CA ILE A 135 22.53 -4.77 -9.61
C ILE A 135 21.68 -4.22 -8.42
N MET A 136 21.99 -3.03 -7.91
CA MET A 136 21.28 -2.42 -6.76
C MET A 136 20.82 -0.96 -6.97
N ALA A 137 20.89 -0.43 -8.19
CA ALA A 137 20.68 0.99 -8.45
C ALA A 137 19.25 1.41 -8.88
N THR A 138 18.19 0.87 -8.26
CA THR A 138 16.82 1.41 -8.48
C THR A 138 16.09 1.86 -7.23
N ALA A 139 16.76 2.02 -6.09
CA ALA A 139 16.13 2.56 -4.87
C ALA A 139 16.63 3.96 -4.44
N TYR A 140 17.71 4.49 -5.02
CA TYR A 140 18.24 5.80 -4.62
C TYR A 140 18.69 6.61 -5.83
N ALA A 141 17.90 7.61 -6.18
CA ALA A 141 18.37 8.78 -6.91
C ALA A 141 17.55 9.99 -6.43
N ALA A 142 17.92 10.51 -5.26
CA ALA A 142 17.67 11.90 -4.89
C ALA A 142 19.01 12.46 -4.40
N ASP A 143 19.54 13.40 -5.16
CA ASP A 143 20.79 14.12 -4.90
C ASP A 143 20.63 14.95 -3.60
N PRO A 144 21.49 14.78 -2.57
CA PRO A 144 21.31 15.46 -1.29
C PRO A 144 21.89 16.89 -1.25
N ALA A 145 22.37 17.43 -2.36
CA ALA A 145 22.97 18.77 -2.39
C ALA A 145 22.00 19.81 -2.97
N LEU A 146 20.93 20.13 -2.24
CA LEU A 146 20.20 21.41 -2.22
C LEU A 146 18.92 21.23 -1.36
N LEU A 147 19.06 21.13 -0.04
CA LEU A 147 17.92 21.04 0.87
C LEU A 147 18.02 22.11 1.97
N VAL A 148 17.09 23.06 1.93
CA VAL A 148 16.46 23.55 3.18
C VAL A 148 16.02 22.29 3.93
N PRO A 149 16.31 22.12 5.23
CA PRO A 149 16.11 20.83 5.89
C PRO A 149 14.61 20.49 5.90
N ALA A 150 14.21 19.57 5.02
CA ALA A 150 13.04 18.75 5.25
C ALA A 150 13.39 17.95 6.51
N ALA A 151 12.72 18.24 7.63
CA ALA A 151 12.87 17.47 8.85
C ALA A 151 12.74 15.98 8.49
N THR A 152 13.80 15.20 8.73
CA THR A 152 13.78 13.75 8.55
C THR A 152 12.61 13.21 9.37
N GLN A 153 11.51 12.85 8.72
CA GLN A 153 10.33 12.33 9.41
C GLN A 153 10.69 10.95 9.96
N LEU A 154 10.95 10.88 11.26
CA LEU A 154 11.14 9.62 11.97
C LEU A 154 9.85 8.81 11.96
N PHE A 155 9.95 7.52 11.69
CA PHE A 155 8.83 6.59 11.81
C PHE A 155 8.48 6.36 13.28
N GLN A 156 7.39 6.95 13.74
CA GLN A 156 6.95 6.86 15.14
C GLN A 156 5.95 5.72 15.39
N GLY A 157 5.87 4.74 14.48
CA GLY A 157 4.82 3.72 14.51
C GLY A 157 3.56 4.11 13.74
N VAL A 158 2.68 3.13 13.52
CA VAL A 158 1.44 3.34 12.77
C VAL A 158 0.43 4.09 13.63
N PHE A 159 0.35 3.81 14.93
CA PHE A 159 -0.65 4.47 15.78
C PHE A 159 -0.34 5.92 16.11
N ALA A 160 0.93 6.33 16.05
CA ALA A 160 1.29 7.74 16.14
C ALA A 160 0.81 8.53 14.91
N GLN A 161 0.80 7.91 13.73
CA GLN A 161 0.35 8.53 12.48
C GLN A 161 -1.17 8.57 12.33
N LEU A 162 -1.88 7.69 13.05
CA LEU A 162 -3.34 7.60 13.05
C LEU A 162 -4.01 8.41 14.17
N GLN A 163 -3.26 9.29 14.85
CA GLN A 163 -3.84 10.14 15.89
C GLN A 163 -4.84 11.13 15.29
N LEU A 164 -6.08 11.10 15.80
CA LEU A 164 -7.15 11.91 15.27
C LEU A 164 -7.08 13.34 15.83
N PRO A 165 -7.35 14.38 15.03
CA PRO A 165 -7.37 15.77 15.49
C PRO A 165 -8.63 16.09 16.32
N VAL A 166 -9.64 15.24 16.27
CA VAL A 166 -10.95 15.38 16.91
C VAL A 166 -11.34 14.08 17.58
N ASP A 167 -12.19 14.17 18.62
CA ASP A 167 -12.77 12.99 19.25
C ASP A 167 -13.73 12.34 18.25
N LEU A 168 -13.45 11.10 17.84
CA LEU A 168 -14.28 10.37 16.87
C LEU A 168 -15.04 9.25 17.56
N SER A 169 -16.33 9.13 17.21
CA SER A 169 -17.08 7.90 17.37
C SER A 169 -17.88 7.62 16.10
N LEU A 170 -17.90 6.36 15.66
CA LEU A 170 -18.60 5.90 14.47
C LEU A 170 -19.45 4.68 14.83
N ASP A 171 -20.76 4.88 14.98
CA ASP A 171 -21.69 3.82 15.37
C ASP A 171 -22.13 2.98 14.16
N GLY A 172 -22.22 3.58 12.97
CA GLY A 172 -22.68 2.91 11.76
C GLY A 172 -22.08 3.47 10.47
N LEU A 173 -21.60 2.57 9.62
CA LEU A 173 -21.09 2.79 8.28
C LEU A 173 -21.78 1.82 7.33
N ASP A 174 -22.21 2.30 6.17
CA ASP A 174 -22.80 1.52 5.10
C ASP A 174 -22.46 2.16 3.75
N LEU A 175 -21.48 1.57 3.05
CA LEU A 175 -21.01 2.01 1.75
C LEU A 175 -21.25 0.91 0.73
N ASP A 176 -21.91 1.23 -0.37
CA ASP A 176 -22.27 0.28 -1.42
C ASP A 176 -22.12 0.94 -2.79
N GLY A 177 -21.33 0.37 -3.67
CA GLY A 177 -21.07 0.97 -4.99
C GLY A 177 -20.17 0.16 -5.89
N ASP A 178 -19.92 0.71 -7.07
CA ASP A 178 -19.22 0.02 -8.16
C ASP A 178 -17.91 0.72 -8.51
N ILE A 179 -16.93 -0.08 -8.93
CA ILE A 179 -15.61 0.35 -9.38
C ILE A 179 -15.40 -0.20 -10.80
N ILE A 180 -15.15 0.68 -11.76
CA ILE A 180 -14.85 0.32 -13.13
C ILE A 180 -13.33 0.37 -13.31
N LEU A 181 -12.72 -0.80 -13.54
CA LEU A 181 -11.27 -0.92 -13.67
C LEU A 181 -10.84 -0.67 -15.13
N PRO A 182 -9.66 -0.07 -15.36
CA PRO A 182 -9.12 0.05 -16.71
C PRO A 182 -8.80 -1.35 -17.26
N PRO A 183 -8.91 -1.55 -18.59
CA PRO A 183 -8.44 -2.78 -19.22
C PRO A 183 -6.96 -3.01 -18.93
N ALA A 184 -6.51 -4.27 -18.95
CA ALA A 184 -5.09 -4.53 -18.74
C ALA A 184 -4.28 -3.97 -19.92
N PRO A 185 -3.03 -3.48 -19.70
CA PRO A 185 -2.20 -2.87 -20.75
C PRO A 185 -1.97 -3.75 -21.99
N GLU A 186 -2.03 -5.07 -21.84
CA GLU A 186 -1.89 -6.04 -22.94
C GLU A 186 -3.25 -6.40 -23.60
N GLY A 187 -4.27 -5.56 -23.44
CA GLY A 187 -5.62 -5.83 -23.94
C GLY A 187 -6.41 -6.84 -23.11
N GLY A 188 -6.01 -7.07 -21.85
CA GLY A 188 -6.72 -7.97 -20.94
C GLY A 188 -8.11 -7.44 -20.54
N PRO A 189 -8.97 -8.32 -19.96
CA PRO A 189 -10.39 -8.06 -19.81
C PRO A 189 -10.68 -6.82 -18.98
N ALA A 190 -11.66 -6.04 -19.42
CA ALA A 190 -12.25 -5.01 -18.56
C ALA A 190 -12.91 -5.69 -17.35
N ALA A 191 -12.76 -5.09 -16.18
CA ALA A 191 -13.29 -5.63 -14.94
C ALA A 191 -14.18 -4.60 -14.25
N ARG A 192 -15.29 -5.06 -13.69
CA ARG A 192 -16.16 -4.27 -12.83
C ARG A 192 -16.16 -4.92 -11.45
N ALA A 193 -15.92 -4.12 -10.43
CA ALA A 193 -15.96 -4.58 -9.06
C ALA A 193 -17.12 -3.93 -8.31
N HIS A 194 -17.92 -4.72 -7.63
CA HIS A 194 -18.93 -4.23 -6.70
C HIS A 194 -18.35 -4.29 -5.29
N LEU A 195 -18.43 -3.19 -4.54
CA LEU A 195 -17.90 -3.05 -3.18
C LEU A 195 -19.04 -2.76 -2.21
N SER A 196 -19.11 -3.55 -1.14
CA SER A 196 -19.93 -3.29 0.03
C SER A 196 -19.04 -3.21 1.28
N LEU A 197 -19.14 -2.14 2.05
CA LEU A 197 -18.44 -1.95 3.31
C LEU A 197 -19.43 -1.49 4.36
N SER A 198 -19.64 -2.32 5.38
CA SER A 198 -20.56 -2.02 6.47
C SER A 198 -19.92 -2.29 7.83
N GLY A 199 -20.47 -1.70 8.89
CA GLY A 199 -20.00 -1.92 10.25
C GLY A 199 -20.13 -0.70 11.14
N GLY A 200 -19.41 -0.68 12.25
CA GLY A 200 -19.42 0.43 13.19
C GLY A 200 -19.07 0.02 14.61
N GLY A 201 -19.56 0.78 15.58
CA GLY A 201 -19.27 0.61 17.00
C GLY A 201 -17.90 1.15 17.44
N LEU A 202 -17.19 1.86 16.56
CA LEU A 202 -15.87 2.42 16.84
C LEU A 202 -16.01 3.60 17.81
N ARG A 203 -15.49 3.44 19.03
CA ARG A 203 -15.42 4.49 20.06
C ARG A 203 -14.36 4.14 21.10
N ALA A 204 -13.99 5.13 21.90
CA ALA A 204 -13.08 4.92 23.02
C ALA A 204 -13.52 3.76 23.94
N GLY A 205 -12.58 2.87 24.26
CA GLY A 205 -12.79 1.68 25.08
C GLY A 205 -13.57 0.56 24.40
N ARG A 206 -13.85 0.64 23.09
CA ARG A 206 -14.56 -0.43 22.35
C ARG A 206 -13.91 -0.75 21.01
N ASP A 207 -14.18 -1.97 20.57
CA ASP A 207 -13.84 -2.46 19.24
C ASP A 207 -14.90 -1.99 18.23
N GLY A 208 -14.47 -1.28 17.20
CA GLY A 208 -15.23 -1.10 15.98
C GLY A 208 -15.00 -2.30 15.06
N ARG A 209 -16.07 -2.84 14.49
CA ARG A 209 -16.01 -3.99 13.57
C ARG A 209 -16.61 -3.61 12.23
N PHE A 210 -15.90 -3.93 11.16
CA PHE A 210 -16.30 -3.63 9.79
C PHE A 210 -16.13 -4.86 8.90
N THR A 211 -17.03 -5.02 7.94
CA THR A 211 -17.02 -6.08 6.94
C THR A 211 -16.94 -5.45 5.56
N LEU A 212 -15.99 -5.91 4.74
CA LEU A 212 -15.83 -5.54 3.34
C LEU A 212 -16.09 -6.78 2.48
N ASP A 213 -16.99 -6.61 1.52
CA ASP A 213 -17.21 -7.54 0.43
C ASP A 213 -16.87 -6.84 -0.89
N LEU A 214 -16.03 -7.48 -1.69
CA LEU A 214 -15.64 -7.01 -3.02
C LEU A 214 -15.85 -8.14 -4.01
N VAL A 215 -16.64 -7.90 -5.05
CA VAL A 215 -16.91 -8.87 -6.11
C VAL A 215 -16.42 -8.31 -7.43
N VAL A 216 -15.35 -8.87 -7.97
CA VAL A 216 -14.78 -8.47 -9.26
C VAL A 216 -15.22 -9.45 -10.34
N ASN A 217 -15.91 -8.94 -11.35
CA ASN A 217 -16.32 -9.71 -12.53
C ASN A 217 -15.51 -9.27 -13.74
N PHE A 218 -15.00 -10.24 -14.49
CA PHE A 218 -14.24 -10.00 -15.72
C PHE A 218 -15.13 -10.24 -16.94
N THR A 219 -15.02 -9.37 -17.94
CA THR A 219 -15.76 -9.50 -19.20
C THR A 219 -14.81 -9.91 -20.33
N GLY A 220 -15.13 -10.99 -21.03
CA GLY A 220 -14.36 -11.50 -22.17
C GLY A 220 -14.54 -13.00 -22.37
N ASP A 221 -14.20 -13.49 -23.56
CA ASP A 221 -14.28 -14.92 -23.88
C ASP A 221 -13.02 -15.66 -23.41
N LYS A 222 -13.17 -16.93 -23.02
CA LYS A 222 -12.07 -17.85 -22.65
C LYS A 222 -11.17 -17.37 -21.50
N LEU A 223 -11.72 -16.65 -20.52
CA LEU A 223 -10.97 -16.21 -19.35
C LEU A 223 -10.65 -17.37 -18.40
N ALA A 224 -9.40 -17.46 -17.95
CA ALA A 224 -8.98 -18.40 -16.91
C ALA A 224 -9.73 -18.20 -15.58
N VAL A 225 -9.93 -16.93 -15.22
CA VAL A 225 -10.67 -16.46 -14.05
C VAL A 225 -11.76 -15.51 -14.55
N SER A 226 -13.01 -15.81 -14.19
CA SER A 226 -14.18 -14.99 -14.54
C SER A 226 -14.64 -14.12 -13.38
N ASN A 227 -14.34 -14.51 -12.15
CA ASN A 227 -14.76 -13.81 -10.96
C ASN A 227 -13.72 -13.94 -9.83
N VAL A 228 -13.52 -12.85 -9.08
CA VAL A 228 -12.77 -12.85 -7.81
C VAL A 228 -13.62 -12.20 -6.74
N THR A 229 -13.92 -12.93 -5.68
CA THR A 229 -14.56 -12.39 -4.48
C THR A 229 -13.52 -12.15 -3.40
N VAL A 230 -13.67 -11.08 -2.63
CA VAL A 230 -12.89 -10.80 -1.43
C VAL A 230 -13.86 -10.49 -0.30
N HIS A 231 -13.74 -11.21 0.79
CA HIS A 231 -14.43 -10.94 2.04
C HIS A 231 -13.39 -10.62 3.11
N SER A 232 -13.57 -9.54 3.86
CA SER A 232 -12.65 -9.16 4.93
C SER A 232 -13.41 -8.63 6.13
N THR A 233 -13.01 -9.07 7.32
CA THR A 233 -13.38 -8.39 8.56
C THR A 233 -12.22 -7.53 9.03
N PHE A 234 -12.50 -6.30 9.43
CA PHE A 234 -11.57 -5.41 10.13
C PHE A 234 -12.06 -5.14 11.53
N VAL A 235 -11.14 -5.14 12.49
CA VAL A 235 -11.38 -4.71 13.86
C VAL A 235 -10.39 -3.60 14.19
N ALA A 236 -10.91 -2.48 14.66
CA ALA A 236 -10.11 -1.37 15.15
C ALA A 236 -10.52 -1.04 16.58
N THR A 237 -9.54 -0.91 17.47
CA THR A 237 -9.78 -0.58 18.88
C THR A 237 -9.22 0.80 19.18
N MET A 238 -10.00 1.59 19.90
CA MET A 238 -9.58 2.89 20.41
C MET A 238 -9.49 2.87 21.93
N GLU A 239 -8.41 3.38 22.49
CA GLU A 239 -8.27 3.58 23.94
C GLU A 239 -8.90 4.90 24.36
N THR A 240 -8.54 5.98 23.67
CA THR A 240 -9.15 7.30 23.82
C THR A 240 -9.94 7.65 22.55
N PRO A 241 -10.80 8.70 22.57
CA PRO A 241 -11.51 9.14 21.37
C PRO A 241 -10.61 9.60 20.21
N ARG A 242 -9.28 9.63 20.38
CA ARG A 242 -8.32 10.07 19.36
C ARG A 242 -7.21 9.07 19.05
N THR A 243 -7.09 8.00 19.84
CA THR A 243 -5.93 7.10 19.76
C THR A 243 -6.39 5.68 19.50
N PHE A 244 -5.90 5.13 18.40
CA PHE A 244 -6.02 3.70 18.10
C PHE A 244 -4.95 2.91 18.83
N THR A 245 -5.30 1.71 19.25
CA THR A 245 -4.38 0.79 19.95
C THR A 245 -4.27 -0.57 19.28
N LYS A 246 -5.23 -0.93 18.43
CA LYS A 246 -5.23 -2.20 17.71
C LYS A 246 -5.92 -2.04 16.37
N PHE A 247 -5.38 -2.72 15.37
CA PHE A 247 -5.97 -2.92 14.07
C PHE A 247 -5.73 -4.38 13.65
N VAL A 248 -6.78 -5.06 13.19
CA VAL A 248 -6.69 -6.41 12.63
C VAL A 248 -7.56 -6.47 11.38
N ALA A 249 -7.05 -7.05 10.31
CA ALA A 249 -7.76 -7.33 9.07
C ALA A 249 -7.54 -8.80 8.67
N GLU A 250 -8.62 -9.48 8.32
CA GLU A 250 -8.60 -10.89 7.91
C GLU A 250 -9.26 -11.06 6.53
N PRO A 251 -8.63 -10.58 5.44
CA PRO A 251 -9.16 -10.76 4.11
C PRO A 251 -8.99 -12.20 3.62
N THR A 252 -10.05 -12.72 3.02
CA THR A 252 -10.09 -13.96 2.25
C THR A 252 -10.52 -13.63 0.83
N ALA A 253 -9.77 -14.08 -0.16
CA ALA A 253 -10.15 -13.97 -1.55
C ALA A 253 -10.37 -15.35 -2.18
N VAL A 254 -11.35 -15.46 -3.06
CA VAL A 254 -11.65 -16.66 -3.85
C VAL A 254 -11.73 -16.30 -5.32
N ALA A 255 -10.91 -16.92 -6.14
CA ALA A 255 -10.93 -16.80 -7.59
C ALA A 255 -11.65 -17.99 -8.22
N THR A 256 -12.59 -17.74 -9.13
CA THR A 256 -13.35 -18.78 -9.84
C THR A 256 -13.32 -18.54 -11.35
N GLY A 257 -13.41 -19.60 -12.14
CA GLY A 257 -13.42 -19.52 -13.60
C GLY A 257 -13.25 -20.88 -14.26
N ALA A 258 -13.11 -20.91 -15.57
CA ALA A 258 -13.03 -22.16 -16.34
C ALA A 258 -11.82 -23.04 -15.93
N GLN A 259 -10.70 -22.42 -15.54
CA GLN A 259 -9.52 -23.14 -15.02
C GLN A 259 -9.65 -23.53 -13.55
N PHE A 260 -10.58 -22.91 -12.82
CA PHE A 260 -10.76 -23.06 -11.38
C PHE A 260 -12.24 -23.28 -11.03
N PRO A 261 -12.88 -24.37 -11.48
CA PRO A 261 -14.31 -24.59 -11.29
C PRO A 261 -14.70 -24.74 -9.83
N SER A 262 -13.82 -25.32 -9.01
CA SER A 262 -14.00 -25.44 -7.55
C SER A 262 -13.55 -24.21 -6.76
N GLY A 263 -13.02 -23.19 -7.44
CA GLY A 263 -12.43 -22.00 -6.85
C GLY A 263 -11.04 -22.22 -6.23
N VAL A 264 -10.22 -21.17 -6.21
CA VAL A 264 -8.93 -21.12 -5.50
C VAL A 264 -9.02 -20.06 -4.42
N LYS A 265 -8.63 -20.41 -3.20
CA LYS A 265 -8.69 -19.53 -2.03
C LYS A 265 -7.30 -19.06 -1.62
N ILE A 266 -7.21 -17.78 -1.23
CA ILE A 266 -6.07 -17.20 -0.52
C ILE A 266 -6.60 -16.39 0.66
N ALA A 267 -5.89 -16.40 1.78
CA ALA A 267 -6.23 -15.64 2.97
C ALA A 267 -5.00 -14.89 3.48
N ALA A 268 -5.23 -13.73 4.09
CA ALA A 268 -4.18 -12.98 4.76
C ALA A 268 -4.65 -12.56 6.16
N VAL A 269 -3.68 -12.32 7.04
CA VAL A 269 -3.91 -11.62 8.30
C VAL A 269 -2.97 -10.43 8.34
N VAL A 270 -3.51 -9.24 8.59
CA VAL A 270 -2.73 -8.02 8.79
C VAL A 270 -3.10 -7.48 10.16
N SER A 271 -2.13 -7.32 11.04
CA SER A 271 -2.37 -6.76 12.37
C SER A 271 -1.31 -5.75 12.78
N ALA A 272 -1.75 -4.77 13.54
CA ALA A 272 -0.93 -3.85 14.30
C ALA A 272 -1.53 -3.74 15.71
N ALA A 273 -0.70 -3.73 16.75
CA ALA A 273 -1.17 -3.51 18.11
C ALA A 273 -0.11 -2.77 18.94
N ARG A 274 -0.53 -1.83 19.77
CA ARG A 274 0.32 -1.27 20.82
C ARG A 274 0.68 -2.38 21.80
N ALA A 275 1.95 -2.42 22.18
CA ALA A 275 2.50 -3.31 23.18
C ALA A 275 3.13 -2.47 24.31
N ALA A 276 3.51 -3.11 25.41
CA ALA A 276 4.13 -2.42 26.54
C ALA A 276 5.40 -1.64 26.16
N THR A 277 6.14 -2.12 25.16
CA THR A 277 7.44 -1.60 24.72
C THR A 277 7.37 -0.79 23.42
N GLY A 278 6.20 -0.68 22.78
CA GLY A 278 6.00 0.05 21.53
C GLY A 278 4.85 -0.49 20.69
N GLU A 279 5.12 -1.00 19.48
CA GLU A 279 4.10 -1.54 18.58
C GLU A 279 4.54 -2.90 18.00
N THR A 280 3.58 -3.80 17.79
CA THR A 280 3.79 -5.09 17.12
C THR A 280 3.01 -5.12 15.81
N TYR A 281 3.59 -5.76 14.80
CA TYR A 281 3.03 -5.88 13.47
C TYR A 281 3.10 -7.32 12.98
N THR A 282 2.06 -7.80 12.33
CA THR A 282 2.06 -9.10 11.67
C THR A 282 1.40 -9.02 10.30
N VAL A 283 2.01 -9.66 9.32
CA VAL A 283 1.43 -9.89 7.99
C VAL A 283 1.62 -11.36 7.64
N THR A 284 0.53 -12.07 7.37
CA THR A 284 0.57 -13.43 6.83
C THR A 284 -0.21 -13.50 5.52
N LEU A 285 0.23 -14.38 4.62
CA LEU A 285 -0.50 -14.75 3.41
C LEU A 285 -0.43 -16.26 3.27
N ALA A 286 -1.54 -16.92 3.03
CA ALA A 286 -1.62 -18.37 2.95
C ALA A 286 -2.69 -18.83 1.95
N THR A 287 -2.42 -19.97 1.32
CA THR A 287 -3.45 -20.79 0.70
C THR A 287 -3.90 -21.85 1.71
N PRO A 288 -4.98 -22.62 1.45
CA PRO A 288 -5.33 -23.75 2.30
C PRO A 288 -4.22 -24.81 2.44
N ALA A 289 -3.30 -24.88 1.48
CA ALA A 289 -2.23 -25.88 1.46
C ALA A 289 -0.96 -25.43 2.18
N GLN A 290 -0.63 -24.14 2.13
CA GLN A 290 0.65 -23.63 2.67
C GLN A 290 0.62 -22.14 2.99
N GLN A 291 1.51 -21.74 3.90
CA GLN A 291 1.80 -20.33 4.16
C GLN A 291 2.79 -19.81 3.10
N LEU A 292 2.39 -18.74 2.40
CA LEU A 292 3.18 -18.12 1.35
C LEU A 292 4.07 -16.99 1.86
N LEU A 293 3.60 -16.26 2.88
CA LEU A 293 4.32 -15.14 3.49
C LEU A 293 4.05 -15.09 4.99
N ALA A 294 5.09 -14.78 5.75
CA ALA A 294 5.02 -14.41 7.16
C ALA A 294 5.97 -13.23 7.39
N VAL A 295 5.47 -12.16 7.98
CA VAL A 295 6.29 -11.06 8.49
C VAL A 295 5.80 -10.74 9.89
N ALA A 296 6.73 -10.70 10.84
CA ALA A 296 6.48 -10.27 12.20
C ALA A 296 7.51 -9.18 12.55
N ALA A 297 7.05 -8.07 13.11
CA ALA A 297 7.92 -6.96 13.46
C ALA A 297 7.51 -6.33 14.78
N GLU A 298 8.48 -5.80 15.51
CA GLU A 298 8.31 -5.03 16.74
C GLU A 298 9.03 -3.69 16.59
N LEU A 299 8.29 -2.62 16.84
CA LEU A 299 8.83 -1.29 17.08
C LEU A 299 9.02 -1.13 18.59
N THR A 300 10.26 -0.91 19.00
CA THR A 300 10.60 -0.60 20.39
C THR A 300 10.77 0.90 20.54
N ALA A 301 9.88 1.53 21.32
CA ALA A 301 9.86 2.98 21.48
C ALA A 301 11.12 3.51 22.20
N ALA A 302 11.61 2.79 23.21
CA ALA A 302 12.78 3.20 23.99
C ALA A 302 14.07 3.27 23.16
N SER A 303 14.29 2.29 22.27
CA SER A 303 15.48 2.21 21.41
C SER A 303 15.28 2.83 20.03
N HIS A 304 14.08 3.34 19.71
CA HIS A 304 13.73 3.84 18.38
C HIS A 304 14.13 2.86 17.26
N SER A 305 13.85 1.57 17.48
CA SER A 305 14.25 0.49 16.56
C SER A 305 13.06 -0.35 16.13
N LEU A 306 13.02 -0.71 14.84
CA LEU A 306 12.07 -1.63 14.25
C LEU A 306 12.83 -2.90 13.83
N GLY A 307 12.47 -4.05 14.39
CA GLY A 307 13.11 -5.32 14.08
C GLY A 307 12.10 -6.45 13.92
N GLY A 308 12.47 -7.50 13.19
CA GLY A 308 11.52 -8.54 12.89
C GLY A 308 12.09 -9.75 12.15
N THR A 309 11.18 -10.66 11.84
CA THR A 309 11.45 -11.85 11.04
C THR A 309 10.57 -11.85 9.80
N TRP A 310 11.05 -12.53 8.76
CA TRP A 310 10.29 -12.75 7.55
C TRP A 310 10.50 -14.19 7.07
N LYS A 311 9.48 -14.74 6.43
CA LYS A 311 9.50 -16.01 5.73
C LYS A 311 8.65 -15.90 4.48
N VAL A 312 9.12 -16.45 3.37
CA VAL A 312 8.42 -16.47 2.09
C VAL A 312 8.55 -17.86 1.47
N ASP A 313 7.48 -18.35 0.87
CA ASP A 313 7.44 -19.49 -0.03
C ASP A 313 6.31 -19.25 -1.02
N VAL A 314 6.60 -18.49 -2.08
CA VAL A 314 5.59 -17.98 -3.01
C VAL A 314 5.95 -18.34 -4.44
N ARG A 315 4.95 -18.77 -5.20
CA ARG A 315 5.06 -18.97 -6.65
C ARG A 315 4.07 -18.07 -7.36
N SER A 316 4.40 -17.67 -8.59
CA SER A 316 3.47 -16.91 -9.43
C SER A 316 2.16 -17.65 -9.64
N ALA A 317 2.17 -18.99 -9.67
CA ALA A 317 0.97 -19.82 -9.76
C ALA A 317 0.02 -19.63 -8.56
N ASP A 318 0.55 -19.36 -7.36
CA ASP A 318 -0.27 -19.13 -6.17
C ASP A 318 -1.01 -17.78 -6.24
N LEU A 319 -0.43 -16.80 -6.95
CA LEU A 319 -0.95 -15.43 -7.06
C LEU A 319 -1.68 -15.16 -8.38
N ALA A 320 -1.41 -15.95 -9.43
CA ALA A 320 -1.96 -15.79 -10.77
C ALA A 320 -3.49 -15.67 -10.81
N PRO A 321 -4.27 -16.44 -10.03
CA PRO A 321 -5.73 -16.31 -10.04
C PRO A 321 -6.23 -14.95 -9.53
N PHE A 322 -5.41 -14.21 -8.78
CA PHE A 322 -5.79 -12.97 -8.10
C PHE A 322 -5.19 -11.71 -8.76
N THR A 323 -4.56 -11.82 -9.93
CA THR A 323 -3.88 -10.68 -10.59
C THR A 323 -4.79 -9.80 -11.45
N LEU A 324 -6.09 -10.06 -11.42
CA LEU A 324 -7.11 -9.31 -12.18
C LEU A 324 -6.82 -9.31 -13.69
N GLY A 325 -6.47 -10.49 -14.24
CA GLY A 325 -6.20 -10.68 -15.67
C GLY A 325 -4.85 -10.14 -16.15
N ARG A 326 -3.94 -9.79 -15.23
CA ARG A 326 -2.59 -9.32 -15.57
C ARG A 326 -1.61 -10.48 -15.63
N ALA A 327 -0.79 -10.50 -16.66
CA ALA A 327 0.34 -11.40 -16.75
C ALA A 327 1.30 -11.17 -15.56
N LEU A 328 1.86 -12.27 -15.05
CA LEU A 328 2.93 -12.26 -14.08
C LEU A 328 4.16 -12.91 -14.71
N PRO A 329 5.38 -12.42 -14.41
CA PRO A 329 6.57 -13.21 -14.66
C PRO A 329 6.47 -14.54 -13.90
N ALA A 330 7.07 -15.60 -14.43
CA ALA A 330 7.15 -16.88 -13.74
C ALA A 330 8.20 -16.77 -12.63
N VAL A 331 7.75 -16.72 -11.37
CA VAL A 331 8.62 -16.54 -10.21
C VAL A 331 8.31 -17.62 -9.19
N ALA A 332 9.33 -18.13 -8.53
CA ALA A 332 9.22 -18.94 -7.33
C ALA A 332 10.29 -18.47 -6.35
N ALA A 333 9.91 -18.05 -5.15
CA ALA A 333 10.84 -17.56 -4.14
C ALA A 333 10.55 -18.20 -2.79
N ALA A 334 11.56 -18.82 -2.20
CA ALA A 334 11.53 -19.38 -0.86
C ALA A 334 12.70 -18.83 -0.05
N GLY A 335 12.45 -18.39 1.18
CA GLY A 335 13.49 -17.80 2.02
C GLY A 335 12.98 -17.42 3.39
N GLU A 336 13.92 -17.15 4.28
CA GLU A 336 13.62 -16.69 5.63
C GLU A 336 14.80 -15.89 6.19
N GLY A 337 14.50 -15.03 7.16
CA GLY A 337 15.52 -14.18 7.74
C GLY A 337 15.00 -13.25 8.82
N LYS A 338 15.89 -12.34 9.23
CA LYS A 338 15.63 -11.27 10.19
C LYS A 338 16.01 -9.94 9.59
N PHE A 339 15.39 -8.88 10.09
CA PHE A 339 15.78 -7.51 9.77
C PHE A 339 15.74 -6.65 11.03
N SER A 340 16.50 -5.56 11.01
CA SER A 340 16.42 -4.51 12.02
C SER A 340 16.80 -3.17 11.44
N THR A 341 16.14 -2.10 11.86
CA THR A 341 16.43 -0.74 11.42
C THR A 341 16.12 0.26 12.53
N ASP A 342 16.76 1.42 12.52
CA ASP A 342 16.30 2.55 13.31
C ASP A 342 15.05 3.20 12.69
N THR A 343 14.33 4.03 13.44
CA THR A 343 13.11 4.69 12.95
C THR A 343 13.37 5.79 11.92
N ALA A 344 14.61 6.23 11.72
CA ALA A 344 14.98 7.10 10.60
C ALA A 344 15.27 6.30 9.31
N PHE A 345 15.28 4.96 9.38
CA PHE A 345 15.76 4.06 8.33
C PHE A 345 17.18 4.39 7.87
N ALA A 346 17.99 4.98 8.77
CA ALA A 346 19.35 5.40 8.45
C ALA A 346 20.31 4.20 8.37
N GLU A 347 20.05 3.19 9.20
CA GLU A 347 20.71 1.90 9.19
C GLU A 347 19.69 0.77 9.02
N ILE A 348 19.93 -0.12 8.06
CA ILE A 348 19.11 -1.31 7.82
C ILE A 348 20.02 -2.52 7.86
N ARG A 349 19.77 -3.44 8.79
CA ARG A 349 20.41 -4.74 8.83
C ARG A 349 19.45 -5.82 8.37
N ALA A 350 19.97 -6.76 7.60
CA ALA A 350 19.21 -7.90 7.11
C ALA A 350 20.10 -9.15 7.12
N THR A 351 19.54 -10.24 7.65
CA THR A 351 20.19 -11.55 7.67
C THR A 351 19.22 -12.59 7.14
N GLY A 352 19.70 -13.56 6.37
CA GLY A 352 18.79 -14.61 5.90
C GLY A 352 19.34 -15.47 4.78
N ARG A 353 18.43 -16.30 4.27
CA ARG A 353 18.63 -17.14 3.09
C ARG A 353 17.48 -16.94 2.11
N LEU A 354 17.80 -16.97 0.82
CA LEU A 354 16.84 -16.82 -0.26
C LEU A 354 17.19 -17.78 -1.40
N ASN A 355 16.19 -18.48 -1.93
CA ASN A 355 16.26 -19.24 -3.16
C ASN A 355 15.12 -18.77 -4.06
N ALA A 356 15.47 -18.13 -5.17
CA ALA A 356 14.53 -17.56 -6.10
C ALA A 356 14.80 -18.06 -7.51
N ASN A 357 13.73 -18.39 -8.23
CA ASN A 357 13.75 -18.57 -9.66
C ASN A 357 12.86 -17.50 -10.29
N ALA A 358 13.28 -16.95 -11.41
CA ALA A 358 12.53 -15.97 -12.17
C ALA A 358 12.71 -16.25 -13.66
N ASP A 359 11.62 -16.15 -14.41
CA ASP A 359 11.58 -16.30 -15.86
C ASP A 359 10.46 -15.41 -16.42
N GLN A 360 10.43 -15.24 -17.74
CA GLN A 360 9.44 -14.40 -18.44
C GLN A 360 9.42 -12.95 -17.91
N LEU A 361 10.60 -12.41 -17.59
CA LEU A 361 10.77 -11.06 -17.05
C LEU A 361 10.36 -9.96 -18.05
N ALA A 362 10.20 -10.32 -19.32
CA ALA A 362 9.64 -9.46 -20.37
C ALA A 362 8.28 -8.84 -19.98
N VAL A 363 7.49 -9.54 -19.15
CA VAL A 363 6.21 -9.05 -18.61
C VAL A 363 6.38 -7.81 -17.73
N ILE A 364 7.53 -7.66 -17.07
CA ILE A 364 7.84 -6.45 -16.30
C ILE A 364 8.34 -5.34 -17.25
N LYS A 365 9.32 -5.68 -18.08
CA LYS A 365 9.97 -4.80 -19.05
C LYS A 365 10.47 -5.61 -20.23
N PRO A 366 10.14 -5.26 -21.49
CA PRO A 366 10.56 -6.02 -22.67
C PRO A 366 12.08 -6.25 -22.76
N GLU A 367 12.89 -5.29 -22.28
CA GLU A 367 14.36 -5.37 -22.29
C GLU A 367 14.90 -6.51 -21.41
N LEU A 368 14.12 -6.95 -20.42
CA LEU A 368 14.48 -8.08 -19.56
C LEU A 368 14.26 -9.44 -20.23
N ALA A 369 13.69 -9.49 -21.44
CA ALA A 369 13.59 -10.72 -22.22
C ALA A 369 14.96 -11.38 -22.44
N ALA A 370 16.02 -10.56 -22.57
CA ALA A 370 17.39 -11.04 -22.77
C ALA A 370 17.99 -11.77 -21.55
N VAL A 371 17.42 -11.58 -20.35
CA VAL A 371 17.90 -12.24 -19.12
C VAL A 371 17.51 -13.72 -19.10
N GLY A 372 16.34 -14.07 -19.66
CA GLY A 372 15.79 -15.43 -19.66
C GLY A 372 15.51 -15.97 -18.25
N ALA A 373 15.45 -17.29 -18.14
CA ALA A 373 15.29 -17.97 -16.86
C ALA A 373 16.56 -17.82 -16.01
N MET A 374 16.37 -17.41 -14.75
CA MET A 374 17.42 -17.16 -13.78
C MET A 374 17.07 -17.82 -12.45
N ARG A 375 18.06 -18.43 -11.83
CA ARG A 375 18.06 -18.92 -10.45
C ARG A 375 19.05 -18.13 -9.64
N VAL A 376 18.63 -17.73 -8.44
CA VAL A 376 19.44 -17.02 -7.44
C VAL A 376 19.34 -17.80 -6.13
N VAL A 377 20.49 -18.20 -5.60
CA VAL A 377 20.60 -18.72 -4.23
C VAL A 377 21.50 -17.79 -3.44
N ALA A 378 21.01 -17.25 -2.34
CA ALA A 378 21.72 -16.27 -1.53
C ALA A 378 21.68 -16.63 -0.05
N GLU A 379 22.81 -16.49 0.63
CA GLU A 379 22.92 -16.34 2.08
C GLU A 379 23.58 -15.01 2.37
N PHE A 380 23.03 -14.24 3.31
CA PHE A 380 23.52 -12.88 3.54
C PHE A 380 23.41 -12.45 5.00
N ASP A 381 24.32 -11.58 5.40
CA ASP A 381 24.36 -10.78 6.63
C ASP A 381 24.94 -9.41 6.25
N LEU A 382 24.07 -8.42 6.15
CA LEU A 382 24.34 -7.13 5.55
C LEU A 382 23.81 -6.02 6.46
N ALA A 383 24.55 -4.92 6.54
CA ALA A 383 24.12 -3.67 7.14
C ALA A 383 24.33 -2.50 6.17
N GLN A 384 23.26 -1.83 5.77
CA GLN A 384 23.31 -0.60 5.00
C GLN A 384 23.29 0.60 5.93
N ARG A 385 24.21 1.55 5.78
CA ARG A 385 24.18 2.86 6.45
C ARG A 385 24.52 3.96 5.44
N GLY A 386 23.55 4.81 5.09
CA GLY A 386 23.73 5.79 4.02
C GLY A 386 24.13 5.12 2.70
N ASP A 387 25.25 5.53 2.10
CA ASP A 387 25.78 4.97 0.85
C ASP A 387 26.71 3.75 1.06
N SER A 388 27.00 3.40 2.31
CA SER A 388 27.89 2.28 2.67
C SER A 388 27.09 1.01 2.99
N THR A 389 27.48 -0.09 2.38
CA THR A 389 27.01 -1.44 2.69
C THR A 389 28.12 -2.21 3.38
N ARG A 390 27.96 -2.49 4.67
CA ARG A 390 28.77 -3.49 5.38
C ARG A 390 28.23 -4.88 5.08
N ILE A 391 29.13 -5.76 4.68
CA ILE A 391 28.87 -7.15 4.32
C ILE A 391 29.68 -8.00 5.30
N ASP A 392 29.02 -8.59 6.30
CA ASP A 392 29.65 -9.51 7.25
C ASP A 392 29.65 -10.93 6.69
N ARG A 393 28.62 -11.29 5.92
CA ARG A 393 28.55 -12.55 5.17
C ARG A 393 27.76 -12.38 3.89
N LEU A 394 28.30 -12.88 2.79
CA LEU A 394 27.60 -12.95 1.51
C LEU A 394 28.03 -14.20 0.76
N LYS A 395 27.06 -15.03 0.39
CA LYS A 395 27.23 -16.09 -0.59
C LYS A 395 26.07 -15.99 -1.57
N VAL A 396 26.35 -15.74 -2.84
CA VAL A 396 25.34 -15.60 -3.89
C VAL A 396 25.76 -16.41 -5.10
N ASP A 397 24.89 -17.32 -5.51
CA ASP A 397 25.02 -18.10 -6.73
C ASP A 397 23.90 -17.67 -7.70
N VAL A 398 24.29 -17.18 -8.88
CA VAL A 398 23.39 -16.79 -9.96
C VAL A 398 23.63 -17.70 -11.15
N ALA A 399 22.59 -18.37 -11.60
CA ALA A 399 22.63 -19.29 -12.73
C ALA A 399 21.48 -19.00 -13.70
N GLY A 400 21.75 -19.08 -15.01
CA GLY A 400 20.72 -19.15 -16.06
C GLY A 400 20.81 -20.51 -16.75
N ALA A 401 20.78 -20.52 -18.09
CA ALA A 401 21.09 -21.73 -18.86
C ALA A 401 22.52 -22.27 -18.61
N LYS A 402 23.44 -21.39 -18.19
CA LYS A 402 24.78 -21.70 -17.68
C LYS A 402 25.01 -20.91 -16.38
N PRO A 403 25.94 -21.32 -15.50
CA PRO A 403 26.34 -20.50 -14.37
C PRO A 403 26.75 -19.10 -14.83
N VAL A 404 26.22 -18.06 -14.19
CA VAL A 404 26.45 -16.65 -14.56
C VAL A 404 27.48 -16.03 -13.62
N ALA A 405 27.28 -16.18 -12.31
CA ALA A 405 28.18 -15.64 -11.30
C ALA A 405 28.07 -16.45 -10.01
N ALA A 406 29.20 -16.64 -9.33
CA ALA A 406 29.27 -17.10 -7.95
C ALA A 406 30.10 -16.08 -7.16
N VAL A 407 29.53 -15.53 -6.09
CA VAL A 407 30.13 -14.49 -5.27
C VAL A 407 30.15 -14.99 -3.83
N GLN A 408 31.32 -14.96 -3.20
CA GLN A 408 31.48 -15.30 -1.80
C GLN A 408 32.40 -14.28 -1.11
N SER A 409 31.93 -13.69 -0.03
CA SER A 409 32.78 -12.90 0.88
C SER A 409 33.65 -13.86 1.69
N LEU A 410 34.97 -13.68 1.65
CA LEU A 410 35.90 -14.46 2.49
C LEU A 410 36.12 -13.83 3.87
N GLN A 411 35.82 -12.53 3.99
CA GLN A 411 35.91 -11.76 5.23
C GLN A 411 34.91 -10.60 5.18
N ALA A 412 34.70 -9.94 6.32
CA ALA A 412 33.84 -8.78 6.41
C ALA A 412 34.47 -7.57 5.68
N PHE A 413 33.63 -6.81 4.97
CA PHE A 413 34.04 -5.59 4.29
C PHE A 413 32.92 -4.57 4.24
N GLU A 414 33.25 -3.31 4.00
CA GLU A 414 32.33 -2.22 3.75
C GLU A 414 32.56 -1.69 2.35
N PHE A 415 31.49 -1.54 1.57
CA PHE A 415 31.52 -1.03 0.22
C PHE A 415 30.65 0.22 0.11
N ASN A 416 31.23 1.33 -0.33
CA ASN A 416 30.48 2.55 -0.61
C ASN A 416 30.14 2.60 -2.10
N ALA A 417 28.86 2.43 -2.45
CA ALA A 417 28.43 2.33 -3.84
C ALA A 417 28.59 3.63 -4.63
N LYS A 418 28.67 4.78 -3.95
CA LYS A 418 28.79 6.11 -4.57
C LYS A 418 30.23 6.45 -4.94
N THR A 419 31.17 6.16 -4.04
CA THR A 419 32.60 6.43 -4.27
C THR A 419 33.32 5.24 -4.89
N GLY A 420 32.75 4.04 -4.81
CA GLY A 420 33.41 2.79 -5.18
C GLY A 420 34.47 2.34 -4.15
N GLU A 421 34.55 3.00 -2.99
CA GLU A 421 35.53 2.69 -1.96
C GLU A 421 35.19 1.35 -1.29
N LEU A 422 36.21 0.50 -1.17
CA LEU A 422 36.14 -0.78 -0.48
C LEU A 422 37.04 -0.72 0.76
N LYS A 423 36.44 -0.84 1.94
CA LYS A 423 37.15 -0.96 3.22
C LYS A 423 37.05 -2.38 3.71
N VAL A 424 38.16 -2.96 4.12
CA VAL A 424 38.22 -4.34 4.61
C VAL A 424 38.49 -4.29 6.10
N ALA A 425 37.85 -5.16 6.87
CA ALA A 425 38.16 -5.28 8.29
C ALA A 425 39.62 -5.77 8.46
N ASP A 426 40.37 -5.19 9.40
CA ASP A 426 41.74 -5.63 9.65
C ASP A 426 41.78 -7.14 9.98
N PRO A 427 42.73 -7.90 9.41
CA PRO A 427 42.86 -9.31 9.72
C PRO A 427 43.17 -9.49 11.22
N THR A 428 42.39 -10.36 11.87
CA THR A 428 42.59 -10.73 13.29
C THR A 428 43.61 -11.84 13.44
#